data_AF-A0A2N3FCY1-F1
#
_entry.id   AF-A0A2N3FCY1-F1
#
_cell.length_a   1.000
_cell.length_b   1.000
_cell.length_c   1.000
_cell.angle_alpha   90.00
_cell.angle_beta   90.00
_cell.angle_gamma   90.00
#
_symmetry.space_group_name_H-M   'P 1'
#
loop_
_entity.id
_entity.type
_entity.pdbx_description
1 polymer ?
#
loop_
_entity_poly.entity_id
_entity_poly.type
_entity_poly.pdbx_seq_one_letter_code
_entity_poly.pdbx_strand_id
1 'polypeptide(L)'
;MVEGVLSPSTLLNPTKFFPVASAGLDSFRVSAGTGAFDLARMALVVNAARGPEAVSGTPPLASLDHRVDGVGSTVLLDPDASPAFWAAIATGDYPPGTAVGGVG
;
A
#
# COMPACT_ATOMS: atom_id res chain seq x y z
N MET A 1 22.15 7.11 4.50
CA MET A 1 21.81 8.55 4.43
C MET A 1 20.42 8.86 5.00
N VAL A 2 19.91 8.11 5.99
CA VAL A 2 18.56 8.33 6.58
C VAL A 2 18.64 8.85 8.03
N GLU A 3 19.67 8.46 8.79
CA GLU A 3 19.87 8.84 10.22
C GLU A 3 19.75 10.34 10.52
N GLY A 4 20.28 11.20 9.64
CA GLY A 4 20.28 12.65 9.88
C GLY A 4 18.91 13.30 9.72
N VAL A 5 18.10 12.79 8.78
CA VAL A 5 16.84 13.41 8.33
C VAL A 5 15.70 13.13 9.32
N LEU A 6 15.73 11.98 9.99
CA LEU A 6 14.74 11.60 11.02
C LEU A 6 15.23 11.86 12.45
N SER A 7 16.36 12.55 12.62
CA SER A 7 16.91 12.87 13.94
C SER A 7 15.97 13.78 14.75
N PRO A 8 15.91 13.65 16.10
CA PRO A 8 15.07 14.50 16.94
C PRO A 8 15.32 16.00 16.74
N SER A 9 16.56 16.39 16.47
CA SER A 9 16.96 17.78 16.19
C SER A 9 16.46 18.32 14.85
N THR A 10 16.14 17.44 13.90
CA THR A 10 15.52 17.80 12.61
C THR A 10 14.00 17.85 12.74
N LEU A 11 13.40 16.93 13.50
CA LEU A 11 11.95 16.90 13.75
C LEU A 11 11.46 18.10 14.58
N LEU A 12 12.24 18.53 15.56
CA LEU A 12 11.90 19.69 16.42
C LEU A 12 12.25 21.04 15.79
N ASN A 13 12.91 21.05 14.62
CA ASN A 13 13.28 22.28 13.93
C ASN A 13 12.41 22.49 12.68
N PRO A 14 11.44 23.42 12.70
CA PRO A 14 10.52 23.62 11.57
C PRO A 14 11.24 23.97 10.26
N THR A 15 12.36 24.70 10.32
CA THR A 15 13.12 25.11 9.13
C THR A 15 13.79 23.94 8.41
N LYS A 16 14.06 22.84 9.12
CA LYS A 16 14.63 21.61 8.54
C LYS A 16 13.54 20.58 8.24
N PHE A 17 12.48 20.54 9.04
CA PHE A 17 11.36 19.62 8.89
C PHE A 17 10.53 19.90 7.63
N PHE A 18 10.14 21.16 7.38
CA PHE A 18 9.27 21.50 6.24
C PHE A 18 9.85 21.10 4.88
N PRO A 19 11.14 21.38 4.56
CA PRO A 19 11.73 20.94 3.31
C PRO A 19 11.71 19.42 3.13
N VAL A 20 12.05 18.66 4.18
CA VAL A 20 12.03 17.19 4.16
C VAL A 20 10.62 16.65 3.96
N ALA A 21 9.66 17.19 4.71
CA ALA A 21 8.27 16.79 4.59
C ALA A 21 7.71 17.11 3.19
N SER A 22 8.01 18.30 2.65
CA SER A 22 7.57 18.69 1.30
C SER A 22 8.14 17.79 0.22
N ALA A 23 9.45 17.53 0.21
CA ALA A 23 10.08 16.63 -0.76
C ALA A 23 9.55 15.20 -0.65
N GLY A 24 9.24 14.75 0.57
CA GLY A 24 8.57 13.48 0.80
C GLY A 24 7.17 13.46 0.18
N LEU A 25 6.34 14.47 0.45
CA LEU A 25 4.97 14.56 -0.06
C LEU A 25 4.89 14.77 -1.57
N ASP A 26 5.83 15.51 -2.17
CA ASP A 26 5.93 15.73 -3.62
C ASP A 26 6.21 14.43 -4.39
N SER A 27 6.74 13.41 -3.72
CA SER A 27 6.94 12.08 -4.33
C SER A 27 5.64 11.29 -4.48
N PHE A 28 4.55 11.71 -3.82
CA PHE A 28 3.25 11.06 -3.89
C PHE A 28 2.29 11.80 -4.81
N ARG A 29 1.51 11.06 -5.59
CA ARG A 29 0.31 11.56 -6.26
C ARG A 29 -0.89 11.14 -5.45
N VAL A 30 -1.71 12.11 -5.03
CA VAL A 30 -2.91 11.88 -4.22
C VAL A 30 -4.13 12.46 -4.92
N SER A 31 -5.31 11.96 -4.58
CA SER A 31 -6.56 12.45 -5.17
C SER A 31 -6.87 13.87 -4.70
N ALA A 32 -7.60 14.62 -5.54
CA ALA A 32 -8.17 15.90 -5.12
C ALA A 32 -9.08 15.69 -3.91
N GLY A 33 -8.82 16.40 -2.81
CA GLY A 33 -9.53 16.24 -1.54
C GLY A 33 -8.77 15.45 -0.47
N THR A 34 -7.64 14.81 -0.79
CA THR A 34 -6.77 14.20 0.23
C THR A 34 -6.00 15.30 0.99
N GLY A 35 -6.28 15.43 2.29
CA GLY A 35 -5.62 16.41 3.16
C GLY A 35 -4.41 15.86 3.93
N ALA A 36 -3.66 16.75 4.58
CA ALA A 36 -2.50 16.38 5.40
C ALA A 36 -2.87 15.40 6.54
N PHE A 37 -4.07 15.52 7.10
CA PHE A 37 -4.53 14.64 8.17
C PHE A 37 -4.86 13.22 7.67
N ASP A 38 -5.39 13.09 6.46
CA ASP A 38 -5.64 11.77 5.84
C ASP A 38 -4.32 11.04 5.58
N LEU A 39 -3.31 11.76 5.11
CA LEU A 39 -1.97 11.23 4.90
C LEU A 39 -1.28 10.84 6.22
N ALA A 40 -1.46 11.64 7.27
CA ALA A 40 -0.95 11.30 8.60
C ALA A 40 -1.59 10.01 9.13
N ARG A 41 -2.92 9.86 9.01
CA ARG A 41 -3.61 8.62 9.37
C ARG A 41 -3.15 7.44 8.52
N MET A 42 -3.02 7.62 7.20
CA MET A 42 -2.51 6.60 6.30
C MET A 42 -1.12 6.13 6.72
N ALA A 43 -0.21 7.05 7.07
CA ALA A 43 1.12 6.71 7.54
C ALA A 43 1.09 5.84 8.81
N LEU A 44 0.17 6.12 9.74
CA LEU A 44 -0.04 5.28 10.93
C LEU A 44 -0.55 3.88 10.58
N VAL A 45 -1.52 3.78 9.65
CA VAL A 45 -2.04 2.49 9.17
C VAL A 45 -0.96 1.67 8.48
N VAL A 46 -0.17 2.29 7.59
CA VAL A 46 0.97 1.63 6.93
C VAL A 46 2.01 1.19 7.94
N ASN A 47 2.26 1.98 8.98
CA ASN A 47 3.17 1.60 10.06
C ASN A 47 2.64 0.41 10.86
N ALA A 48 1.34 0.37 11.17
CA ALA A 48 0.69 -0.78 11.82
C ALA A 48 0.75 -2.05 10.95
N ALA A 49 0.61 -1.90 9.63
CA ALA A 49 0.73 -2.97 8.64
C ALA A 49 2.18 -3.49 8.43
N ARG A 50 3.13 -3.13 9.30
CA ARG A 50 4.46 -3.76 9.37
C ARG A 50 4.52 -4.89 10.41
N GLY A 51 3.48 -5.04 11.23
CA GLY A 51 3.41 -6.06 12.28
C GLY A 51 3.02 -7.45 11.76
N PRO A 52 3.04 -8.48 12.61
CA PRO A 52 2.66 -9.86 12.25
C PRO A 52 1.19 -9.99 11.84
N GLU A 53 0.35 -9.06 12.25
CA GLU A 53 -1.08 -8.99 11.89
C GLU A 53 -1.33 -8.34 10.51
N ALA A 54 -0.27 -8.01 9.77
CA ALA A 54 -0.42 -7.40 8.46
C ALA A 54 -1.02 -8.40 7.46
N VAL A 55 -2.12 -8.01 6.84
CA VAL A 55 -2.68 -8.74 5.71
C VAL A 55 -1.86 -8.43 4.46
N SER A 56 -1.16 -9.44 3.95
CA SER A 56 -0.43 -9.37 2.69
C SER A 56 -0.65 -10.65 1.89
N GLY A 57 -0.67 -10.56 0.56
CA GLY A 57 -0.91 -11.72 -0.29
C GLY A 57 -1.19 -11.36 -1.74
N THR A 58 -1.34 -12.40 -2.56
CA THR A 58 -1.75 -12.28 -3.97
C THR A 58 -3.26 -12.53 -4.06
N PRO A 59 -4.05 -11.71 -4.77
CA PRO A 59 -5.46 -12.01 -4.98
C PRO A 59 -5.63 -13.34 -5.73
N PRO A 60 -6.80 -13.98 -5.70
CA PRO A 60 -7.05 -15.21 -6.45
C PRO A 60 -6.79 -14.99 -7.95
N LEU A 61 -5.82 -15.71 -8.53
CA LEU A 61 -5.43 -15.59 -9.93
C LEU A 61 -5.94 -16.79 -10.74
N ALA A 62 -6.59 -16.53 -11.87
CA ALA A 62 -6.93 -17.54 -12.88
C ALA A 62 -5.86 -17.69 -13.97
N SER A 63 -5.14 -16.63 -14.31
CA SER A 63 -4.04 -16.68 -15.27
C SER A 63 -3.05 -15.54 -15.09
N LEU A 64 -1.75 -15.84 -15.19
CA LEU A 64 -0.69 -14.83 -15.22
C LEU A 64 -0.44 -14.24 -16.62
N ASP A 65 -0.96 -14.87 -17.67
CA ASP A 65 -0.78 -14.46 -19.07
C ASP A 65 -2.09 -14.54 -19.86
N HIS A 66 -3.16 -13.95 -19.31
CA HIS A 66 -4.40 -13.80 -20.04
C HIS A 66 -4.22 -12.77 -21.17
N ARG A 67 -4.58 -13.16 -22.40
CA ARG A 67 -4.39 -12.32 -23.59
C ARG A 67 -5.69 -11.57 -23.90
N VAL A 68 -5.58 -10.24 -23.92
CA VAL A 68 -6.69 -9.34 -24.29
C VAL A 68 -6.30 -8.59 -25.57
N ASP A 69 -7.17 -8.68 -26.57
CA ASP A 69 -6.96 -8.03 -27.87
C ASP A 69 -6.75 -6.52 -27.72
N GLY A 70 -5.69 -6.00 -28.35
CA GLY A 70 -5.32 -4.58 -28.28
C GLY A 70 -4.64 -4.13 -26.99
N VAL A 71 -4.55 -4.97 -25.96
CA VAL A 71 -3.90 -4.66 -24.67
C VAL A 71 -2.65 -5.50 -24.44
N GLY A 72 -2.65 -6.78 -24.86
CA GLY A 72 -1.52 -7.70 -24.70
C GLY A 72 -1.69 -8.67 -23.53
N SER A 73 -0.58 -8.94 -22.83
CA SER A 73 -0.55 -9.84 -21.66
C SER A 73 -1.14 -9.15 -20.44
N THR A 74 -2.01 -9.86 -19.72
CA THR A 74 -2.70 -9.39 -18.52
C THR A 74 -2.74 -10.48 -17.46
N VAL A 75 -2.89 -10.09 -16.19
CA VAL A 75 -3.16 -11.01 -15.09
C VAL A 75 -4.67 -11.07 -14.89
N LEU A 76 -5.26 -12.25 -15.07
CA LEU A 76 -6.68 -12.49 -14.86
C LEU A 76 -6.91 -12.99 -13.43
N LEU A 77 -7.78 -12.30 -12.71
CA LEU A 77 -8.26 -12.76 -11.41
C LEU A 77 -9.30 -13.87 -11.58
N ASP A 78 -9.36 -14.80 -10.63
CA ASP A 78 -10.37 -15.85 -10.60
C ASP A 78 -11.77 -15.22 -10.37
N PRO A 79 -12.72 -15.35 -11.32
CA PRO A 79 -14.02 -14.70 -11.23
C PRO A 79 -14.91 -15.28 -10.12
N ASP A 80 -14.70 -16.54 -9.74
CA ASP A 80 -15.52 -17.23 -8.74
C ASP A 80 -15.00 -16.95 -7.32
N ALA A 81 -13.67 -16.84 -7.15
CA ALA A 81 -13.04 -16.60 -5.84
C ALA A 81 -12.89 -15.11 -5.49
N SER A 82 -12.71 -14.23 -6.49
CA SER A 82 -12.44 -12.80 -6.25
C SER A 82 -13.53 -12.06 -5.45
N PRO A 83 -14.84 -12.28 -5.67
CA PRO A 83 -15.87 -11.53 -4.94
C PRO A 83 -15.79 -11.74 -3.42
N ALA A 84 -15.63 -13.00 -2.97
CA ALA A 84 -15.52 -13.32 -1.56
C ALA A 84 -14.21 -12.79 -0.95
N PHE A 85 -13.11 -12.88 -1.70
CA PHE A 85 -11.82 -12.32 -1.31
C PHE A 85 -11.90 -10.80 -1.04
N TRP A 86 -12.48 -10.03 -1.97
CA TRP A 86 -12.61 -8.58 -1.79
C TRP A 86 -13.60 -8.20 -0.68
N ALA A 87 -14.67 -8.98 -0.48
CA ALA A 87 -15.58 -8.79 0.64
C ALA A 87 -14.85 -8.96 1.98
N ALA A 88 -14.04 -10.01 2.13
CA ALA A 88 -13.26 -10.26 3.34
C ALA A 88 -12.21 -9.18 3.61
N ILE A 89 -11.57 -8.64 2.57
CA ILE A 89 -10.66 -7.49 2.72
C ILE A 89 -11.41 -6.25 3.18
N ALA A 90 -12.58 -5.97 2.58
CA ALA A 90 -13.38 -4.79 2.92
C ALA A 90 -13.92 -4.81 4.36
N THR A 91 -14.24 -6.00 4.88
CA THR A 91 -14.72 -6.17 6.26
C THR A 91 -13.60 -6.38 7.28
N GLY A 92 -12.36 -6.62 6.83
CA GLY A 92 -11.22 -6.92 7.70
C GLY A 92 -11.18 -8.35 8.23
N ASP A 93 -11.93 -9.26 7.61
CA ASP A 93 -12.02 -10.67 8.00
C ASP A 93 -10.97 -11.56 7.30
N TYR A 94 -10.20 -10.99 6.36
CA TYR A 94 -9.15 -11.73 5.67
C TYR A 94 -7.95 -11.97 6.61
N PRO A 95 -7.52 -13.23 6.81
CA PRO A 95 -6.47 -13.53 7.77
C PRO A 95 -5.10 -12.96 7.34
N PRO A 96 -4.23 -12.59 8.28
CA PRO A 96 -2.85 -12.23 7.99
C PRO A 96 -2.16 -13.34 7.18
N GLY A 97 -1.51 -12.97 6.09
CA GLY A 97 -0.82 -13.90 5.19
C GLY A 97 0.69 -13.87 5.41
N THR A 98 1.33 -15.04 5.32
CA THR A 98 2.80 -15.18 5.43
C THR A 98 3.49 -15.40 4.09
N ALA A 99 2.73 -15.64 3.02
CA ALA A 99 3.26 -15.91 1.68
C ALA A 99 2.88 -14.80 0.70
N VAL A 100 3.89 -14.17 0.10
CA VAL A 100 3.75 -13.24 -1.02
C VAL A 100 4.44 -13.84 -2.24
N GLY A 101 3.70 -13.99 -3.35
CA GLY A 101 4.24 -14.35 -4.65
C GLY A 101 4.02 -15.80 -5.07
N GLY A 102 3.11 -16.00 -6.01
CA GLY A 102 3.06 -17.21 -6.83
C GLY A 102 1.65 -17.65 -7.19
N VAL A 103 1.48 -18.15 -8.42
CA VAL A 103 0.44 -19.15 -8.70
C VAL A 103 0.75 -20.36 -7.84
N GLY A 104 -0.23 -20.82 -7.07
CA GLY A 104 -0.13 -22.09 -6.34
C GLY A 104 0.05 -23.27 -7.28
#